data_AF-A0AAD7MNJ4-F1
#
_entry.id   AF-A0AAD7MNJ4-F1
#
_cell.length_a   1.000
_cell.length_b   1.000
_cell.length_c   1.000
_cell.angle_alpha   90.00
_cell.angle_beta   90.00
_cell.angle_gamma   90.00
#
_symmetry.space_group_name_H-M   'P 1'
#
loop_
_entity.id
_entity.type
_entity.pdbx_description
1 polymer ?
#
loop_
_entity_poly.entity_id
_entity_poly.type
_entity_poly.pdbx_seq_one_letter_code
_entity_poly.pdbx_strand_id
1 'polypeptide(L)'
;MLQQTTKLGGTASDVTVGHVAHGLMMMTCVVNLVVDLNILSFYRWIPTPVPEEQCFEAIKAGIDALPAGTKAFLNSAEFYAMDMKTGNLEMLSRFYARSHPGWEPFKVA
;
A
#
# COMPACT_ATOMS: atom_id res chain seq x y z
N MET A 1 6.59 -17.26 13.23
CA MET A 1 6.38 -17.39 11.77
C MET A 1 7.76 -17.35 11.12
N LEU A 2 8.10 -18.26 10.20
CA LEU A 2 9.37 -18.14 9.47
C LEU A 2 9.33 -16.86 8.63
N GLN A 3 10.16 -15.87 8.96
CA GLN A 3 10.27 -14.66 8.15
C GLN A 3 11.11 -14.99 6.91
N GLN A 4 10.43 -15.15 5.76
CA GLN A 4 11.09 -15.46 4.50
C GLN A 4 11.42 -14.19 3.71
N THR A 5 12.66 -14.12 3.23
CA THR A 5 13.19 -13.00 2.46
C THR A 5 13.86 -13.51 1.19
N THR A 6 13.96 -12.63 0.18
CA THR A 6 14.68 -12.91 -1.07
C THR A 6 15.52 -11.71 -1.48
N LYS A 7 16.60 -11.97 -2.23
CA LYS A 7 17.35 -10.92 -2.91
C LYS A 7 16.75 -10.66 -4.28
N LEU A 8 16.63 -9.39 -4.64
CA LEU A 8 16.26 -9.02 -6.00
C LEU A 8 17.41 -9.40 -6.96
N GLY A 9 17.08 -9.55 -8.24
CA GLY A 9 18.08 -9.83 -9.28
C GLY A 9 18.65 -8.55 -9.91
N GLY A 10 19.61 -8.73 -10.82
CA GLY A 10 20.12 -7.66 -11.67
C GLY A 10 20.80 -6.52 -10.89
N THR A 11 20.49 -5.28 -11.25
CA THR A 11 21.09 -4.07 -10.65
C THR A 11 20.65 -3.82 -9.21
N ALA A 12 19.66 -4.56 -8.70
CA ALA A 12 19.19 -4.48 -7.31
C ALA A 12 19.63 -5.70 -6.46
N SER A 13 20.69 -6.40 -6.86
CA SER A 13 21.16 -7.64 -6.21
C SER A 13 21.62 -7.48 -4.76
N ASP A 14 21.87 -6.25 -4.32
CA ASP A 14 22.15 -5.86 -2.95
C ASP A 14 20.86 -5.65 -2.11
N VAL A 15 19.70 -5.56 -2.75
CA VAL A 15 18.41 -5.35 -2.08
C VAL A 15 17.79 -6.67 -1.63
N THR A 16 17.55 -6.79 -0.33
CA THR A 16 16.77 -7.89 0.27
C THR A 16 15.36 -7.42 0.57
N VAL A 17 14.35 -8.16 0.12
CA VAL A 17 12.93 -7.87 0.35
C VAL A 17 12.22 -9.03 1.05
N GLY A 18 11.08 -8.74 1.68
CA GLY A 18 10.16 -9.78 2.14
C GLY A 18 9.58 -10.56 0.96
N HIS A 19 9.28 -11.85 1.13
CA HIS A 19 8.63 -12.66 0.10
C HIS A 19 7.22 -12.17 -0.30
N VAL A 20 6.55 -11.41 0.57
CA VAL A 20 5.20 -10.90 0.34
C VAL A 20 5.27 -9.40 0.07
N ALA A 21 4.74 -8.98 -1.07
CA ALA A 21 4.58 -7.56 -1.43
C ALA A 21 3.24 -7.01 -0.93
N HIS A 22 3.20 -5.72 -0.60
CA HIS A 22 1.99 -5.01 -0.19
C HIS A 22 1.34 -4.35 -1.41
N GLY A 23 0.20 -4.86 -1.86
CA GLY A 23 -0.56 -4.30 -2.98
C GLY A 23 -1.39 -3.09 -2.57
N LEU A 24 -1.27 -1.98 -3.29
CA LEU A 24 -1.90 -0.71 -2.93
C LEU A 24 -3.15 -0.35 -3.74
N MET A 25 -3.53 -1.16 -4.73
CA MET A 25 -4.64 -0.87 -5.65
C MET A 25 -5.91 -0.44 -4.90
N MET A 26 -6.35 -1.23 -3.92
CA MET A 26 -7.60 -0.99 -3.20
C MET A 26 -7.50 0.12 -2.15
N MET A 27 -6.35 0.76 -1.92
CA MET A 27 -6.29 1.89 -0.98
C MET A 27 -6.96 3.15 -1.54
N THR A 28 -6.78 3.38 -2.85
CA THR A 28 -7.35 4.52 -3.58
C THR A 28 -8.45 4.13 -4.56
N CYS A 29 -8.62 2.83 -4.82
CA CYS A 29 -9.64 2.27 -5.72
C CYS A 29 -10.53 1.24 -4.98
N VAL A 30 -11.33 1.68 -4.01
CA VAL A 30 -12.26 0.80 -3.27
C VAL A 30 -13.61 0.69 -3.99
N VAL A 31 -14.10 -0.55 -4.13
CA VAL A 31 -15.49 -0.83 -4.49
C VAL A 31 -16.23 -1.26 -3.23
N ASN A 32 -17.13 -0.40 -2.73
CA ASN A 32 -18.04 -0.80 -1.67
C ASN A 32 -19.29 -1.47 -2.28
N LEU A 33 -19.58 -2.69 -1.84
CA LEU A 33 -20.87 -3.32 -2.10
C LEU A 33 -21.91 -2.65 -1.20
N VAL A 34 -22.68 -1.72 -1.76
CA VAL A 34 -23.92 -1.29 -1.13
C VAL A 34 -25.02 -2.24 -1.61
N VAL A 35 -25.44 -3.15 -0.73
CA VAL A 35 -26.64 -3.96 -0.95
C VAL A 35 -27.83 -3.14 -0.49
N ASP A 36 -28.45 -2.40 -1.41
CA ASP A 36 -29.74 -1.76 -1.16
C ASP A 36 -30.84 -2.72 -1.63
N LEU A 37 -31.61 -3.27 -0.69
CA LEU A 37 -32.57 -4.37 -0.91
C LEU A 37 -33.84 -3.95 -1.68
N ASN A 38 -33.99 -2.67 -2.03
CA ASN A 38 -35.23 -2.14 -2.60
C ASN A 38 -35.13 -1.54 -4.02
N ILE A 39 -33.99 -1.67 -4.71
CA ILE A 39 -33.87 -1.22 -6.11
C ILE A 39 -33.11 -2.29 -6.91
N LEU A 40 -33.67 -2.70 -8.05
CA LEU A 40 -33.07 -3.59 -9.04
C LEU A 40 -31.58 -3.23 -9.22
N SER A 41 -30.72 -4.15 -8.78
CA SER A 41 -29.30 -3.92 -8.57
C SER A 41 -28.56 -3.53 -9.86
N PHE A 42 -28.16 -2.26 -9.93
CA PHE A 42 -26.95 -1.87 -10.62
C PHE A 42 -25.90 -1.59 -9.56
N TYR A 43 -24.72 -2.22 -9.68
CA TYR A 43 -23.52 -1.95 -8.88
C TYR A 43 -23.32 -0.44 -8.74
N ARG A 44 -23.72 0.15 -7.61
CA ARG A 44 -23.47 1.56 -7.37
C ARG A 44 -22.03 1.69 -6.90
N TRP A 45 -21.16 2.06 -7.84
CA TRP A 45 -19.79 2.46 -7.58
C TRP A 45 -19.79 3.71 -6.70
N ILE A 46 -19.74 3.54 -5.38
CA ILE A 46 -19.51 4.64 -4.44
C ILE A 46 -18.05 4.56 -4.00
N PRO A 47 -17.16 5.38 -4.59
CA PRO A 47 -15.78 5.43 -4.17
C PRO A 47 -15.72 6.07 -2.78
N THR A 48 -15.49 5.25 -1.77
CA THR A 48 -15.01 5.73 -0.48
C THR A 48 -13.56 5.28 -0.39
N PRO A 49 -12.59 6.13 -0.79
CA PRO A 49 -11.18 5.83 -0.58
C PRO A 49 -10.95 5.44 0.88
N VAL A 50 -10.04 4.51 1.11
CA VAL A 50 -9.64 4.19 2.48
C VAL A 50 -9.06 5.48 3.10
N PRO A 51 -9.45 5.86 4.33
CA PRO A 51 -8.88 7.02 5.00
C PRO A 51 -7.35 6.95 4.97
N GLU A 52 -6.70 8.06 4.61
CA GLU A 52 -5.27 8.05 4.31
C GLU A 52 -4.41 7.57 5.49
N GLU A 53 -4.76 7.95 6.72
CA GLU A 53 -4.05 7.47 7.91
C GLU A 53 -4.14 5.95 8.06
N GLN A 54 -5.26 5.33 7.67
CA GLN A 54 -5.40 3.87 7.69
C GLN A 54 -4.52 3.21 6.61
N CYS A 55 -4.38 3.83 5.43
CA CYS A 55 -3.43 3.37 4.41
C CYS A 55 -2.00 3.41 4.95
N PHE A 56 -1.63 4.51 5.59
CA PHE A 56 -0.29 4.72 6.15
C PHE A 56 0.05 3.71 7.26
N GLU A 57 -0.87 3.50 8.21
CA GLU A 57 -0.71 2.49 9.26
C GLU A 57 -0.65 1.06 8.69
N ALA A 58 -1.42 0.75 7.64
CA ALA A 58 -1.36 -0.56 6.98
C ALA A 58 0.00 -0.80 6.29
N ILE A 59 0.54 0.20 5.59
CA ILE A 59 1.87 0.12 4.97
C ILE A 59 2.94 -0.03 6.06
N LYS A 60 2.86 0.78 7.13
CA LYS A 60 3.78 0.72 8.26
C LYS A 60 3.77 -0.63 8.95
N ALA A 61 2.61 -1.19 9.26
CA ALA A 61 2.51 -2.51 9.87
C ALA A 61 3.18 -3.59 9.01
N GLY A 62 3.07 -3.47 7.67
CA GLY A 62 3.79 -4.33 6.73
C GLY A 62 5.30 -4.17 6.80
N ILE A 63 5.81 -2.95 6.95
CA ILE A 63 7.24 -2.66 7.12
C ILE A 63 7.75 -3.19 8.47
N ASP A 64 7.05 -2.92 9.55
CA ASP A 64 7.45 -3.28 10.92
C ASP A 64 7.48 -4.81 11.14
N ALA A 65 6.70 -5.56 10.36
CA ALA A 65 6.69 -7.03 10.42
C ALA A 65 7.92 -7.69 9.79
N LEU A 66 8.74 -6.94 9.03
CA LEU A 66 9.89 -7.48 8.31
C LEU A 66 11.11 -7.68 9.23
N PRO A 67 11.98 -8.65 8.92
CA PRO A 67 13.28 -8.76 9.57
C PRO A 67 14.11 -7.49 9.41
N ALA A 68 14.99 -7.22 10.38
CA ALA A 68 15.98 -6.15 10.25
C ALA A 68 16.79 -6.27 8.95
N GLY A 69 17.03 -5.14 8.29
CA GLY A 69 17.77 -5.08 7.01
C GLY A 69 16.97 -5.49 5.78
N THR A 70 15.68 -5.84 5.93
CA THR A 70 14.80 -6.19 4.82
C THR A 70 13.96 -4.98 4.40
N LYS A 71 13.81 -4.76 3.09
CA LYS A 71 12.93 -3.71 2.54
C LYS A 71 11.52 -4.25 2.27
N ALA A 72 10.52 -3.42 2.45
CA ALA A 72 9.17 -3.71 1.97
C ALA A 72 9.08 -3.57 0.45
N PHE A 73 8.36 -4.47 -0.20
CA PHE A 73 7.98 -4.32 -1.61
C PHE A 73 6.57 -3.76 -1.67
N LEU A 74 6.40 -2.53 -2.17
CA LEU A 74 5.09 -1.92 -2.38
C LEU A 74 4.72 -2.02 -3.87
N ASN A 75 3.56 -2.59 -4.18
CA ASN A 75 3.03 -2.66 -5.54
C ASN A 75 2.01 -1.54 -5.76
N SER A 76 2.37 -0.59 -6.62
CA SER A 76 1.58 0.57 -7.02
C SER A 76 1.59 0.71 -8.54
N ALA A 77 0.70 1.55 -9.09
CA ALA A 77 0.71 1.93 -10.49
C ALA A 77 0.04 3.30 -10.72
N GLU A 78 0.34 3.92 -11.87
CA GLU A 78 -0.26 5.18 -12.33
C GLU A 78 -1.77 5.07 -12.55
N PHE A 79 -2.34 3.86 -12.65
CA PHE A 79 -3.77 3.64 -12.89
C PHE A 79 -4.51 3.08 -11.66
N TYR A 80 -3.90 3.10 -10.48
CA TYR A 80 -4.51 2.57 -9.25
C TYR A 80 -5.43 3.56 -8.52
N ALA A 81 -5.67 4.76 -9.06
CA ALA A 81 -6.77 5.62 -8.60
C ALA A 81 -8.05 5.33 -9.38
N MET A 82 -9.19 5.72 -8.81
CA MET A 82 -10.52 5.57 -9.41
C MET A 82 -10.65 6.20 -10.79
N ASP A 83 -9.99 7.34 -11.01
CA ASP A 83 -10.01 8.04 -12.29
C ASP A 83 -8.92 7.52 -13.25
N MET A 84 -8.33 6.36 -12.95
CA MET A 84 -7.21 5.74 -13.66
C MET A 84 -5.98 6.65 -13.74
N LYS A 85 -5.76 7.45 -12.69
CA LYS A 85 -4.62 8.36 -12.55
C LYS A 85 -3.78 8.12 -11.28
N THR A 86 -2.86 9.05 -11.04
CA THR A 86 -1.75 9.02 -10.10
C THR A 86 -2.12 9.06 -8.62
N GLY A 87 -3.40 9.06 -8.24
CA GLY A 87 -3.81 9.21 -6.83
C GLY A 87 -3.14 8.21 -5.86
N ASN A 88 -2.84 6.98 -6.32
CA ASN A 88 -2.10 6.00 -5.53
C ASN A 88 -0.61 6.39 -5.32
N LEU A 89 0.03 6.92 -6.35
CA LEU A 89 1.42 7.40 -6.30
C LEU A 89 1.53 8.69 -5.47
N GLU A 90 0.53 9.57 -5.54
CA GLU A 90 0.47 10.78 -4.71
C GLU A 90 0.30 10.44 -3.23
N MET A 91 -0.52 9.43 -2.91
CA MET A 91 -0.64 8.90 -1.54
C MET A 91 0.71 8.34 -1.04
N LEU A 92 1.42 7.58 -1.86
CA LEU A 92 2.78 7.12 -1.53
C LEU A 92 3.77 8.28 -1.36
N SER A 93 3.71 9.29 -2.21
CA SER A 93 4.54 10.48 -2.08
C SER A 93 4.31 11.16 -0.73
N ARG A 94 3.06 11.25 -0.27
CA ARG A 94 2.73 11.80 1.05
C ARG A 94 3.18 10.89 2.19
N PHE A 95 3.06 9.57 2.06
CA PHE A 95 3.59 8.61 3.02
C PHE A 95 5.09 8.80 3.25
N TYR A 96 5.88 8.92 2.17
CA TYR A 96 7.33 9.14 2.28
C TYR A 96 7.71 10.55 2.73
N ALA A 97 6.93 11.57 2.36
CA ALA A 97 7.19 12.95 2.75
C ALA A 97 6.81 13.25 4.20
N ARG A 98 5.90 12.47 4.78
CA ARG A 98 5.38 12.72 6.12
C ARG A 98 6.38 12.24 7.17
N SER A 99 6.83 13.17 8.01
CA SER A 99 7.43 12.85 9.31
C SER A 99 6.30 12.52 10.28
N HIS A 100 6.01 11.24 10.50
CA HIS A 100 4.99 10.81 11.45
C HIS A 100 5.52 10.91 12.89
N PRO A 101 4.95 11.75 13.77
CA PRO A 101 5.37 11.83 15.17
C PRO A 101 5.15 10.48 15.86
N GLY A 102 6.21 9.91 16.45
CA GLY A 102 6.18 8.59 17.08
C GLY A 102 6.53 7.42 16.16
N TRP A 103 6.79 7.66 14.87
CA TRP A 103 7.43 6.69 14.00
C TRP A 103 8.94 6.91 14.06
N GLU A 104 9.70 5.85 14.29
CA GLU A 104 11.13 5.89 14.06
C GLU A 104 11.38 6.34 12.61
N PRO A 105 12.38 7.21 12.35
CA PRO A 105 12.74 7.59 10.99
C PRO A 105 12.86 6.32 10.16
N PHE A 106 12.19 6.29 9.00
CA PHE A 106 12.30 5.15 8.10
C PHE A 106 13.78 4.85 7.93
N LYS A 107 14.21 3.67 8.40
CA LYS A 107 15.61 3.25 8.25
C LYS A 107 15.85 3.06 6.77
N VAL A 108 16.27 4.14 6.11
CA VAL A 108 16.80 4.09 4.76
C VAL A 108 18.11 3.32 4.90
N ALA A 109 18.01 2.00 4.79
CA ALA A 109 19.16 1.10 4.65
C ALA A 109 19.80 1.30 3.28
#